data_AF-A0AAU9W2V0-F1
#
_entry.id   AF-A0AAU9W2V0-F1
#
_cell.length_a   1.000
_cell.length_b   1.000
_cell.length_c   1.000
_cell.angle_alpha   90.00
_cell.angle_beta   90.00
_cell.angle_gamma   90.00
#
_symmetry.space_group_name_H-M   'P 1'
#
loop_
_entity.id
_entity.type
_entity.pdbx_description
1 polymer ?
#
loop_
_entity_poly.entity_id
_entity_poly.type
_entity_poly.pdbx_seq_one_letter_code
_entity_poly.pdbx_strand_id
1 'polypeptide(L)'
;MEALSILLRRLAYLCRYNDMLPRFGRPAPVLSMVSNQVLDYVYDVHSHRITQWNREILSPQALQLCSDAIAAHGAALNNCFGFVDRTVRPICRPGEHQQAVYNGHKRVHALKF
;
A
#
# COMPACT_ATOMS: atom_id res chain seq x y z
N MET A 1 -16.83 13.86 -9.70
CA MET A 1 -16.98 12.39 -9.53
C MET A 1 -15.93 11.61 -10.33
N GLU A 2 -15.72 11.89 -11.62
CA GLU A 2 -14.72 11.18 -12.45
C GLU A 2 -13.27 11.36 -11.95
N ALA A 3 -12.84 12.60 -11.69
CA ALA A 3 -11.46 12.91 -11.27
C ALA A 3 -11.05 12.19 -9.97
N LEU A 4 -11.93 12.15 -8.97
CA LEU A 4 -11.71 11.38 -7.74
C LEU A 4 -11.64 9.87 -8.02
N SER A 5 -12.49 9.36 -8.93
CA SER A 5 -12.46 7.95 -9.32
C SER A 5 -11.16 7.56 -10.04
N ILE A 6 -10.61 8.48 -10.84
CA ILE A 6 -9.30 8.34 -11.48
C ILE A 6 -8.20 8.24 -10.40
N LEU A 7 -8.18 9.18 -9.43
CA LEU A 7 -7.22 9.13 -8.32
C LEU A 7 -7.35 7.82 -7.51
N LEU A 8 -8.57 7.45 -7.10
CA LEU A 8 -8.80 6.23 -6.32
C LEU A 8 -8.35 4.99 -7.08
N ARG A 9 -8.60 4.92 -8.39
CA ARG A 9 -8.13 3.80 -9.22
C ARG A 9 -6.60 3.81 -9.39
N ARG A 10 -5.96 4.98 -9.41
CA ARG A 10 -4.49 5.08 -9.43
C ARG A 10 -3.85 4.64 -8.11
N LEU A 11 -4.51 4.92 -6.98
CA LEU A 11 -4.08 4.50 -5.64
C LEU A 11 -4.38 3.02 -5.36
N ALA A 12 -5.33 2.41 -6.09
CA ALA A 12 -5.58 0.98 -6.03
C ALA A 12 -4.39 0.18 -6.61
N TYR A 13 -4.01 -0.88 -5.90
CA TYR A 13 -2.79 -1.65 -6.16
C TYR A 13 -2.73 -2.25 -7.59
N LEU A 14 -1.53 -2.15 -8.18
CA LEU A 14 -1.12 -2.43 -9.56
C LEU A 14 -2.05 -1.84 -10.63
N CYS A 15 -2.08 -0.52 -10.74
CA CYS A 15 -2.74 0.17 -11.83
C CYS A 15 -1.79 1.16 -12.54
N ARG A 16 -1.39 0.84 -13.78
CA ARG A 16 -0.71 1.80 -14.67
C ARG A 16 -1.75 2.70 -15.35
N TYR A 17 -1.34 3.88 -15.81
CA TYR A 17 -2.25 4.75 -16.56
C TYR A 17 -2.77 4.10 -17.85
N ASN A 18 -1.96 3.25 -18.50
CA ASN A 18 -2.41 2.50 -19.67
C ASN A 18 -3.51 1.50 -19.33
N ASP A 19 -3.50 0.91 -18.13
CA ASP A 19 -4.52 -0.03 -17.68
C ASP A 19 -5.86 0.67 -17.40
N MET A 20 -5.84 2.00 -17.27
CA MET A 20 -7.00 2.84 -17.01
C MET A 20 -7.66 3.33 -18.31
N LEU A 21 -6.96 3.25 -19.45
CA LEU A 21 -7.46 3.66 -20.77
C LEU A 21 -8.83 3.05 -21.10
N PRO A 22 -9.06 1.73 -20.97
CA PRO A 22 -10.34 1.13 -21.34
C PRO A 22 -11.52 1.63 -20.51
N ARG A 23 -11.25 2.11 -19.28
CA ARG A 23 -12.30 2.55 -18.36
C ARG A 23 -12.62 4.03 -18.49
N PHE A 24 -11.60 4.86 -18.66
CA PHE A 24 -11.74 6.32 -18.64
C PHE A 24 -11.61 6.97 -20.02
N GLY A 25 -11.14 6.25 -21.04
CA GLY A 25 -11.05 6.73 -22.42
C GLY A 25 -10.09 7.90 -22.65
N ARG A 26 -9.20 8.19 -21.67
CA ARG A 26 -8.30 9.34 -21.70
C ARG A 26 -6.85 8.89 -21.86
N PRO A 27 -6.04 9.56 -22.69
CA PRO A 27 -4.61 9.29 -22.81
C PRO A 27 -3.91 9.29 -21.45
N ALA A 28 -2.88 8.44 -21.30
CA ALA A 28 -2.11 8.34 -20.06
C ALA A 28 -1.59 9.70 -19.52
N PRO A 29 -1.13 10.66 -20.34
CA PRO A 29 -0.74 11.98 -19.84
C PRO A 29 -1.89 12.73 -19.17
N VAL A 30 -3.09 12.69 -19.74
CA VAL A 30 -4.28 13.35 -19.18
C VAL A 30 -4.68 12.70 -17.85
N LEU A 31 -4.67 11.37 -17.79
CA LEU A 31 -4.93 10.63 -16.55
C LEU A 31 -3.91 10.98 -15.46
N SER A 32 -2.64 11.18 -15.82
CA SER A 32 -1.61 11.59 -14.88
C SER A 32 -1.84 12.99 -14.35
N MET A 33 -2.15 13.96 -15.22
CA MET A 33 -2.44 15.34 -14.81
C MET A 33 -3.62 15.38 -13.84
N VAL A 34 -4.72 14.72 -14.19
CA VAL A 34 -5.92 14.67 -13.33
C VAL A 34 -5.61 13.98 -12.00
N SER A 35 -4.90 12.85 -12.01
CA SER A 35 -4.56 12.13 -10.77
C SER A 35 -3.73 13.00 -9.82
N ASN A 36 -2.69 13.67 -10.35
CA ASN A 36 -1.81 14.51 -9.55
C ASN A 36 -2.55 15.74 -9.01
N GLN A 37 -3.34 16.43 -9.84
CA GLN A 37 -4.08 17.61 -9.41
C GLN A 37 -5.10 17.30 -8.30
N VAL A 38 -5.79 16.15 -8.40
CA VAL A 38 -6.71 15.71 -7.34
C VAL A 38 -5.94 15.28 -6.09
N LEU A 39 -4.78 14.63 -6.25
CA LEU A 39 -3.92 14.25 -5.12
C LEU A 39 -3.45 15.49 -4.35
N ASP A 40 -2.95 16.51 -5.05
CA ASP A 40 -2.50 17.77 -4.47
C ASP A 40 -3.64 18.44 -3.70
N TYR A 41 -4.82 18.55 -4.32
CA TYR A 41 -6.01 19.09 -3.66
C TYR A 41 -6.40 18.31 -2.39
N VAL A 42 -6.41 16.98 -2.46
CA VAL A 42 -6.73 16.13 -1.30
C VAL A 42 -5.70 16.34 -0.20
N TYR A 43 -4.43 16.48 -0.54
CA TYR A 43 -3.38 16.74 0.43
C TYR A 43 -3.53 18.13 1.07
N ASP A 44 -3.71 19.17 0.27
CA ASP A 44 -3.84 20.56 0.75
C ASP A 44 -5.04 20.73 1.69
N VAL A 45 -6.17 20.11 1.36
CA VAL A 45 -7.42 20.30 2.12
C VAL A 45 -7.58 19.26 3.24
N HIS A 46 -7.13 18.02 3.03
CA HIS A 46 -7.46 16.89 3.91
C HIS A 46 -6.25 16.15 4.51
N SER A 47 -5.01 16.61 4.31
CA SER A 47 -3.80 16.01 4.92
C SER A 47 -3.91 15.83 6.43
N HIS A 48 -4.56 16.75 7.14
CA HIS A 48 -4.78 16.63 8.58
C HIS A 48 -5.57 15.36 8.96
N ARG A 49 -6.51 14.92 8.12
CA ARG A 49 -7.27 13.68 8.35
C ARG A 49 -6.45 12.43 8.10
N ILE A 50 -5.48 12.50 7.19
CA ILE A 50 -4.59 11.38 6.85
C ILE A 50 -3.50 11.23 7.92
N THR A 51 -2.89 12.36 8.32
CA THR A 51 -1.78 12.38 9.29
C THR A 51 -2.26 12.18 10.73
N GLN A 52 -3.51 12.54 11.03
CA GLN A 52 -4.10 12.39 12.37
C GLN A 52 -5.16 11.30 12.42
N TRP A 53 -5.21 10.43 11.39
CA TRP A 53 -6.27 9.47 11.09
C TRP A 53 -6.66 8.59 12.28
N ASN A 54 -5.74 8.27 13.20
CA ASN A 54 -6.11 7.46 14.36
C ASN A 54 -5.19 7.63 15.59
N ARG A 55 -5.54 8.57 16.47
CA ARG A 55 -4.85 8.73 17.76
C ARG A 55 -5.20 7.66 18.79
N GLU A 56 -6.25 6.88 18.58
CA GLU A 56 -6.66 5.81 19.52
C GLU A 56 -5.90 4.51 19.23
N ILE A 57 -5.89 4.06 17.97
CA ILE A 57 -5.21 2.82 17.53
C ILE A 57 -3.69 3.00 17.49
N LEU A 58 -3.19 4.17 17.06
CA LEU A 58 -1.75 4.47 17.03
C LEU A 58 -1.34 5.39 18.18
N SER A 59 -2.00 5.29 19.34
CA SER A 59 -1.56 6.00 20.53
C SER A 59 -0.17 5.49 20.95
N PRO A 60 0.71 6.35 21.50
CA PRO A 60 2.03 5.92 21.98
C PRO A 60 1.93 4.75 22.98
N GLN A 61 0.90 4.75 23.83
CA GLN A 61 0.67 3.69 24.80
C GLN A 61 0.28 2.35 24.15
N ALA A 62 -0.62 2.37 23.16
CA ALA A 62 -1.00 1.15 22.45
C ALA A 62 0.18 0.59 21.62
N LEU A 63 0.96 1.47 20.98
CA LEU A 63 2.15 1.08 20.24
C LEU A 63 3.21 0.45 21.16
N GLN A 64 3.43 1.01 22.35
CA GLN A 64 4.35 0.45 23.33
C GLN A 64 3.88 -0.92 23.81
N LEU A 65 2.59 -1.08 24.15
CA LEU A 65 2.03 -2.35 24.57
C LEU A 65 2.22 -3.44 23.52
N CYS A 66 1.95 -3.13 22.25
CA CYS A 66 2.18 -4.06 21.14
C CYS A 66 3.67 -4.38 20.97
N SER A 67 4.54 -3.37 21.04
CA SER A 67 5.99 -3.55 20.93
C SER A 67 6.54 -4.45 22.03
N ASP A 68 6.10 -4.26 23.27
CA ASP A 68 6.53 -5.07 24.43
C ASP A 68 6.05 -6.51 24.28
N ALA A 69 4.79 -6.71 23.86
CA ALA A 69 4.25 -8.04 23.62
C ALA A 69 5.01 -8.78 22.50
N ILE A 70 5.36 -8.08 21.41
CA ILE A 70 6.13 -8.63 20.30
C ILE A 70 7.56 -8.96 20.74
N ALA A 71 8.21 -8.06 21.48
CA ALA A 71 9.56 -8.28 22.03
C ALA A 71 9.60 -9.49 22.98
N ALA A 72 8.59 -9.64 23.85
CA ALA A 72 8.47 -10.78 24.76
C ALA A 72 8.34 -12.13 24.02
N HIS A 73 7.84 -12.12 22.78
CA HIS A 73 7.77 -13.31 21.91
C HIS A 73 9.05 -13.54 21.09
N GLY A 74 10.14 -12.82 21.37
CA GLY A 74 11.44 -13.02 20.71
C GLY A 74 11.54 -12.36 19.34
N ALA A 75 10.96 -11.17 19.17
CA ALA A 75 11.04 -10.43 17.92
C ALA A 75 12.48 -10.23 17.44
N ALA A 76 12.68 -10.36 16.12
CA ALA A 76 13.98 -10.15 15.49
C ALA A 76 14.41 -8.67 15.45
N LEU A 77 13.45 -7.74 15.67
CA LEU A 77 13.66 -6.29 15.59
C LEU A 77 13.20 -5.64 16.90
N ASN A 78 13.99 -4.67 17.37
CA ASN A 78 13.77 -3.98 18.65
C ASN A 78 12.71 -2.86 18.59
N ASN A 79 12.17 -2.57 17.40
CA ASN A 79 11.24 -1.47 17.14
C ASN A 79 10.01 -1.93 16.34
N CYS A 80 9.63 -3.20 16.46
CA CYS A 80 8.47 -3.76 15.81
C CYS A 80 7.24 -3.63 16.73
N PHE A 81 6.21 -2.89 16.28
CA PHE A 81 4.94 -2.77 17.00
C PHE A 81 3.79 -3.54 16.31
N GLY A 82 4.06 -4.20 15.19
CA GLY A 82 3.04 -4.93 14.45
C GLY A 82 3.57 -5.55 13.17
N PHE A 83 2.78 -6.44 12.58
CA PHE A 83 3.07 -7.12 11.34
C PHE A 83 2.02 -6.76 10.29
N VAL A 84 2.45 -6.64 9.04
CA VAL A 84 1.51 -6.58 7.91
C VAL A 84 1.00 -8.01 7.73
N ASP A 85 -0.32 -8.22 7.67
CA ASP A 85 -0.82 -9.57 7.41
C ASP A 85 -0.92 -9.83 5.90
N ARG A 86 -0.21 -10.88 5.46
CA ARG A 86 -0.55 -11.77 4.33
C ARG A 86 -0.88 -11.10 3.00
N THR A 87 -0.31 -9.95 2.70
CA THR A 87 -0.44 -9.38 1.36
C THR A 87 0.55 -10.06 0.42
N VAL A 88 0.07 -11.04 -0.34
CA VAL A 88 0.84 -11.67 -1.41
C VAL A 88 0.95 -10.69 -2.56
N ARG A 89 2.15 -10.16 -2.82
CA ARG A 89 2.43 -9.22 -3.90
C ARG A 89 3.14 -9.92 -5.05
N PRO A 90 2.45 -10.22 -6.17
CA PRO A 90 3.07 -10.90 -7.30
C PRO A 90 4.23 -10.09 -7.87
N ILE A 91 5.30 -10.79 -8.21
CA ILE A 91 6.47 -10.24 -8.88
C ILE A 91 6.77 -11.06 -10.13
N CYS A 92 7.54 -10.48 -11.05
CA CYS A 92 8.14 -11.25 -12.13
C CYS A 92 9.00 -12.38 -11.55
N ARG A 93 9.07 -13.51 -12.27
CA ARG A 93 9.94 -14.63 -11.87
C ARG A 93 11.39 -14.14 -11.79
N PRO A 94 12.05 -14.20 -10.62
CA PRO A 94 13.43 -13.75 -10.50
C PRO A 94 14.40 -14.73 -11.17
N GLY A 95 15.58 -14.26 -11.55
CA GLY A 95 16.64 -15.13 -12.07
C GLY A 95 17.19 -16.07 -11.00
N GLU A 96 17.45 -15.53 -9.81
CA GLU A 96 18.01 -16.24 -8.65
C GLU A 96 17.00 -16.33 -7.50
N HIS A 97 17.25 -17.23 -6.55
CA HIS A 97 16.45 -17.39 -5.32
C HIS A 97 14.93 -17.57 -5.55
N GLN A 98 14.52 -18.15 -6.68
CA GLN A 98 13.11 -18.31 -7.06
C GLN A 98 12.28 -19.02 -5.99
N GLN A 99 12.82 -20.07 -5.39
CA GLN A 99 12.14 -20.83 -4.35
C GLN A 99 11.84 -19.98 -3.10
N ALA A 100 12.70 -19.02 -2.77
CA ALA A 100 12.53 -18.16 -1.60
C ALA A 100 11.31 -17.24 -1.72
N VAL A 101 10.94 -16.87 -2.96
CA VAL A 101 9.81 -15.98 -3.23
C VAL A 101 8.64 -16.70 -3.90
N TYR A 102 8.69 -18.02 -4.06
CA TYR A 102 7.59 -18.77 -4.66
C TYR A 102 6.49 -19.05 -3.63
N ASN A 103 5.28 -18.56 -3.88
CA ASN A 103 4.11 -18.86 -3.07
C ASN A 103 3.38 -20.08 -3.65
N GLY A 104 3.60 -21.26 -3.06
CA GLY A 104 2.96 -22.50 -3.52
C GLY A 104 1.43 -22.49 -3.47
N HIS A 105 0.83 -21.80 -2.48
CA HIS A 105 -0.64 -21.73 -2.35
C HIS A 105 -1.28 -20.93 -3.49
N LYS A 106 -0.69 -19.79 -3.87
CA LYS A 106 -1.17 -18.95 -4.98
C LYS A 106 -0.53 -19.28 -6.33
N ARG A 107 0.46 -20.18 -6.34
CA ARG A 107 1.26 -20.61 -7.50
C ARG A 107 1.92 -19.46 -8.26
N VAL A 108 2.32 -18.40 -7.55
CA VAL A 108 2.97 -17.21 -8.12
C VAL A 108 4.26 -16.88 -7.36
N HIS A 109 5.22 -16.28 -8.05
CA HIS A 109 6.34 -15.62 -7.38
C HIS A 109 5.81 -14.34 -6.76
N ALA A 110 6.00 -14.17 -5.45
CA ALA A 110 5.44 -13.06 -4.72
C ALA A 110 6.23 -12.75 -3.44
N LEU A 111 6.29 -11.47 -3.11
CA LEU A 111 6.71 -11.01 -1.80
C LEU A 111 5.53 -11.18 -0.83
N LYS A 112 5.83 -11.66 0.37
CA LYS A 112 4.88 -11.72 1.49
C LYS A 112 5.32 -10.66 2.50
N PHE A 113 4.36 -9.91 3.01
CA PHE A 113 4.53 -8.93 4.07
C PHE A 113 3.76 -9.41 5.29
#